data_AF-A0A7C6B0M6-F1
#
_entry.id   AF-A0A7C6B0M6-F1
#
_cell.length_a   1.000
_cell.length_b   1.000
_cell.length_c   1.000
_cell.angle_alpha   90.00
_cell.angle_beta   90.00
_cell.angle_gamma   90.00
#
_symmetry.space_group_name_H-M   'P 1'
#
loop_
_entity.id
_entity.type
_entity.pdbx_description
1 polymer ?
#
loop_
_entity_poly.entity_id
_entity_poly.type
_entity_poly.pdbx_seq_one_letter_code
_entity_poly.pdbx_strand_id
1 'polypeptide(L)'
;MNNSIGWNSTVDSELRRPLALLTFSGLLAWMLLGSVLVLAETDEPRVQLEIAVDPRLPPLTSHEWAKALTTAGVQDVRVRMARPDDAPKVQQISSDPLPVYRVLAIVNAQNELVVPGGRFSIRQIEMFRQWLNDLRQQGPPESRPKQVAFGLNIVQFEQVRHDMSRPVAFSTKGRPRNELVENLVASLSNTSVFDPDARKRLGQDPFDEELQGLAVGTVLAYLLRYDGLAMVPQASVNGIRYQIMIGHAKLAAWPVGWPPEGSETTAVPKLLETLSVNIQSVSVKEVLQSVSERLSLPYLLDHPALARFGMELDKTTVNIPQTKTTYSQIIKRSLFQGRLKGEVRCDDAGKPFLWITTLKPIDEM
;
A
#
# COMPACT_ATOMS: atom_id res chain seq x y z
N MET A 1 30.57 -3.48 57.33
CA MET A 1 31.17 -3.88 58.62
C MET A 1 30.62 -5.25 58.97
N ASN A 2 31.48 -6.23 59.29
CA ASN A 2 31.28 -7.48 60.07
C ASN A 2 30.06 -8.40 59.73
N ASN A 3 30.07 -9.73 59.92
CA ASN A 3 31.09 -10.78 60.13
C ASN A 3 30.34 -12.13 59.91
N SER A 4 30.78 -13.05 59.04
CA SER A 4 31.70 -14.18 59.28
C SER A 4 31.09 -15.46 59.94
N ILE A 5 31.30 -16.62 59.29
CA ILE A 5 31.41 -18.00 59.89
C ILE A 5 30.11 -18.59 60.50
N GLY A 6 29.78 -19.90 60.43
CA GLY A 6 30.43 -21.10 59.86
C GLY A 6 29.35 -22.10 59.33
N TRP A 7 29.58 -23.39 59.07
CA TRP A 7 30.42 -24.38 59.78
C TRP A 7 30.90 -25.54 58.86
N ASN A 8 31.80 -26.39 59.39
CA ASN A 8 32.36 -27.63 58.78
C ASN A 8 31.32 -28.79 58.75
N SER A 9 31.53 -29.98 58.14
CA SER A 9 32.72 -30.85 58.00
C SER A 9 32.69 -31.70 56.70
N THR A 10 33.80 -32.01 56.00
CA THR A 10 34.75 -33.14 56.24
C THR A 10 34.06 -34.44 56.70
N VAL A 11 34.28 -35.60 56.08
CA VAL A 11 35.47 -36.50 55.99
C VAL A 11 35.18 -37.55 54.89
N ASP A 12 36.06 -38.21 54.12
CA ASP A 12 37.53 -38.40 53.99
C ASP A 12 38.01 -37.97 52.55
N SER A 13 39.22 -38.15 51.96
CA SER A 13 40.43 -39.02 52.10
C SER A 13 40.32 -40.45 51.49
N GLU A 14 41.36 -41.15 50.99
CA GLU A 14 42.81 -40.86 50.80
C GLU A 14 43.47 -41.84 49.76
N LEU A 15 44.66 -41.52 49.23
CA LEU A 15 45.61 -42.40 48.47
C LEU A 15 45.19 -42.92 47.06
N ARG A 16 46.09 -43.22 46.08
CA ARG A 16 47.57 -43.18 46.01
C ARG A 16 48.11 -42.88 44.58
N ARG A 17 49.37 -42.45 44.49
CA ARG A 17 50.20 -42.11 43.29
C ARG A 17 50.92 -43.38 42.72
N PRO A 18 51.79 -43.38 41.65
CA PRO A 18 52.46 -42.25 40.98
C PRO A 18 52.76 -42.31 39.44
N LEU A 19 53.46 -41.25 38.99
CA LEU A 19 54.24 -41.00 37.77
C LEU A 19 54.46 -42.14 36.74
N ALA A 20 54.33 -41.74 35.46
CA ALA A 20 55.35 -42.04 34.43
C ALA A 20 55.52 -40.80 33.50
N LEU A 21 56.75 -40.29 33.39
CA LEU A 21 57.14 -39.27 32.41
C LEU A 21 57.90 -39.96 31.28
N LEU A 22 57.52 -39.74 30.03
CA LEU A 22 58.39 -39.96 28.88
C LEU A 22 58.02 -39.02 27.73
N THR A 23 59.04 -38.50 27.05
CA THR A 23 58.95 -37.53 25.96
C THR A 23 58.99 -38.22 24.60
N PHE A 24 58.34 -37.64 23.58
CA PHE A 24 59.03 -37.25 22.34
C PHE A 24 58.16 -36.39 21.39
N SER A 25 58.74 -35.24 21.00
CA SER A 25 58.77 -34.66 19.65
C SER A 25 57.62 -34.92 18.65
N GLY A 26 56.70 -33.96 18.58
CA GLY A 26 56.46 -33.18 17.35
C GLY A 26 55.65 -33.78 16.18
N LEU A 27 54.56 -33.09 15.84
CA LEU A 27 54.32 -32.64 14.46
C LEU A 27 53.39 -31.41 14.44
N LEU A 28 53.74 -30.41 13.63
CA LEU A 28 52.96 -29.19 13.46
C LEU A 28 51.90 -29.44 12.37
N ALA A 29 50.63 -29.50 12.75
CA ALA A 29 49.52 -29.71 11.82
C ALA A 29 48.51 -28.56 11.91
N TRP A 30 48.69 -27.53 11.07
CA TRP A 30 47.67 -26.51 10.83
C TRP A 30 46.47 -27.15 10.10
N MET A 31 45.37 -27.41 10.81
CA MET A 31 44.08 -27.59 10.17
C MET A 31 43.54 -26.22 9.75
N LEU A 32 43.85 -25.83 8.51
CA LEU A 32 43.15 -24.74 7.82
C LEU A 32 41.65 -25.09 7.76
N LEU A 33 40.79 -24.25 8.32
CA LEU A 33 39.37 -24.29 7.99
C LEU A 33 39.23 -23.86 6.52
N GLY A 34 39.16 -24.85 5.64
CA GLY A 34 38.78 -24.69 4.25
C GLY A 34 37.30 -24.33 4.16
N SER A 35 36.97 -23.07 4.47
CA SER A 35 35.64 -22.51 4.27
C SER A 35 35.30 -22.54 2.79
N VAL A 36 34.65 -23.61 2.35
CA VAL A 36 34.04 -23.69 1.02
C VAL A 36 32.90 -22.67 1.00
N LEU A 37 33.22 -21.47 0.50
CA LEU A 37 32.24 -20.52 0.04
C LEU A 37 31.46 -21.16 -1.11
N VAL A 38 30.37 -21.82 -0.75
CA VAL A 38 29.28 -22.09 -1.68
C VAL A 38 28.74 -20.72 -2.07
N LEU A 39 29.29 -20.18 -3.16
CA LEU A 39 28.60 -19.15 -3.93
C LEU A 39 27.30 -19.79 -4.39
N ALA A 40 26.20 -19.42 -3.75
CA ALA A 40 24.89 -19.67 -4.31
C ALA A 40 24.84 -18.86 -5.61
N GLU A 41 24.88 -19.56 -6.76
CA GLU A 41 24.40 -18.96 -7.99
C GLU A 41 22.96 -18.51 -7.73
N THR A 42 22.72 -17.20 -7.83
CA THR A 42 21.37 -16.64 -7.89
C THR A 42 20.80 -17.02 -9.25
N ASP A 43 20.34 -18.27 -9.35
CA ASP A 43 19.76 -18.83 -10.57
C ASP A 43 18.45 -18.08 -10.87
N GLU A 44 18.54 -17.13 -11.80
CA GLU A 44 17.44 -16.23 -12.15
C GLU A 44 16.39 -16.93 -13.05
N PRO A 45 15.13 -16.46 -13.07
CA PRO A 45 14.15 -16.84 -14.08
C PRO A 45 14.73 -16.81 -15.50
N ARG A 46 14.84 -17.99 -16.13
CA ARG A 46 15.53 -18.13 -17.41
C ARG A 46 14.59 -17.83 -18.58
N VAL A 47 15.09 -17.12 -19.59
CA VAL A 47 14.30 -16.73 -20.77
C VAL A 47 14.92 -17.32 -22.03
N GLN A 48 14.21 -18.26 -22.65
CA GLN A 48 14.57 -18.82 -23.96
C GLN A 48 13.94 -17.94 -25.05
N LEU A 49 14.76 -17.33 -25.92
CA LEU A 49 14.28 -16.42 -26.97
C LEU A 49 14.34 -17.10 -28.34
N GLU A 50 13.18 -17.46 -28.88
CA GLU A 50 13.05 -17.90 -30.28
C GLU A 50 12.57 -16.73 -31.15
N ILE A 51 13.22 -16.56 -32.31
CA ILE A 51 12.95 -15.46 -33.25
C ILE A 51 12.59 -16.03 -34.60
N ALA A 52 11.38 -15.68 -35.06
CA ALA A 52 10.86 -15.98 -36.39
C ALA A 52 11.01 -14.75 -37.29
N VAL A 53 11.83 -14.84 -38.35
CA VAL A 53 12.07 -13.74 -39.30
C VAL A 53 11.15 -13.87 -40.51
N ASP A 54 10.41 -12.80 -40.86
CA ASP A 54 9.51 -12.79 -42.02
C ASP A 54 10.28 -13.15 -43.32
N PRO A 55 9.83 -14.16 -44.10
CA PRO A 55 10.54 -14.62 -45.31
C PRO A 55 10.59 -13.61 -46.46
N ARG A 56 9.96 -12.43 -46.33
CA ARG A 56 10.06 -11.30 -47.28
C ARG A 56 11.27 -10.41 -47.02
N LEU A 57 11.95 -10.55 -45.89
CA LEU A 57 13.12 -9.77 -45.51
C LEU A 57 14.40 -10.26 -46.22
N PRO A 58 15.45 -9.42 -46.33
CA PRO A 58 16.75 -9.83 -46.85
C PRO A 58 17.33 -11.04 -46.08
N PRO A 59 18.00 -12.01 -46.75
CA PRO A 59 18.52 -13.21 -46.10
C PRO A 59 19.50 -12.98 -44.94
N LEU A 60 20.15 -11.81 -44.89
CA LEU A 60 21.09 -11.44 -43.84
C LEU A 60 20.42 -10.93 -42.55
N THR A 61 19.14 -10.54 -42.58
CA THR A 61 18.44 -9.95 -41.43
C THR A 61 18.41 -10.90 -40.22
N SER A 62 18.34 -12.21 -40.46
CA SER A 62 18.48 -13.24 -39.40
C SER A 62 19.84 -13.21 -38.69
N HIS A 63 20.92 -12.90 -39.41
CA HIS A 63 22.27 -12.75 -38.84
C HIS A 63 22.44 -11.40 -38.13
N GLU A 64 21.88 -10.33 -38.69
CA GLU A 64 21.89 -8.99 -38.08
C GLU A 64 21.24 -8.99 -36.70
N TRP A 65 20.04 -9.56 -36.57
CA TRP A 65 19.33 -9.68 -35.29
C TRP A 65 20.04 -10.59 -34.29
N ALA A 66 20.53 -11.76 -34.73
CA ALA A 66 21.33 -12.64 -33.88
C ALA A 66 22.56 -11.90 -33.31
N LYS A 67 23.31 -11.21 -34.17
CA LYS A 67 24.50 -10.45 -33.77
C LYS A 67 24.17 -9.30 -32.82
N ALA A 68 23.11 -8.53 -33.08
CA ALA A 68 22.68 -7.41 -32.24
C ALA A 68 22.29 -7.89 -30.83
N LEU A 69 21.54 -8.99 -30.73
CA LEU A 69 21.09 -9.56 -29.46
C LEU A 69 22.23 -10.14 -28.63
N THR A 70 23.13 -10.93 -29.24
CA THR A 70 24.32 -11.45 -28.55
C THR A 70 25.24 -10.32 -28.09
N THR A 71 25.36 -9.24 -28.89
CA THR A 71 26.14 -8.04 -28.52
C THR A 71 25.49 -7.27 -27.36
N ALA A 72 24.15 -7.27 -27.27
CA ALA A 72 23.40 -6.73 -26.14
C ALA A 72 23.37 -7.67 -24.90
N GLY A 73 24.11 -8.78 -24.91
CA GLY A 73 24.17 -9.73 -23.80
C GLY A 73 22.92 -10.59 -23.61
N VAL A 74 22.06 -10.71 -24.63
CA VAL A 74 20.90 -11.61 -24.59
C VAL A 74 21.38 -13.05 -24.83
N GLN A 75 21.10 -13.93 -23.87
CA GLN A 75 21.46 -15.35 -23.89
C GLN A 75 20.31 -16.20 -24.47
N ASP A 76 20.56 -17.48 -24.75
CA ASP A 76 19.59 -18.48 -25.24
C ASP A 76 18.74 -18.01 -26.46
N VAL A 77 19.39 -17.33 -27.40
CA VAL A 77 18.76 -16.83 -28.64
C VAL A 77 18.83 -17.86 -29.76
N ARG A 78 17.66 -18.27 -30.28
CA ARG A 78 17.52 -19.10 -31.48
C ARG A 78 16.80 -18.32 -32.59
N VAL A 79 17.46 -18.09 -33.71
CA VAL A 79 16.84 -17.44 -34.89
C VAL A 79 16.47 -18.49 -35.95
N ARG A 80 15.30 -18.32 -36.57
CA ARG A 80 14.81 -19.12 -37.70
C ARG A 80 13.90 -18.28 -38.60
N MET A 81 13.52 -18.83 -39.76
CA MET A 81 12.45 -18.23 -40.58
C MET A 81 11.08 -18.41 -39.91
N ALA A 82 10.20 -17.45 -40.14
CA ALA A 82 8.80 -17.51 -39.74
C ALA A 82 7.99 -18.52 -40.56
N ARG A 83 6.94 -19.06 -39.94
CA ARG A 83 5.93 -19.95 -40.50
C ARG A 83 4.57 -19.22 -40.55
N PRO A 84 3.61 -19.66 -41.38
CA PRO A 84 2.30 -19.00 -41.49
C PRO A 84 1.56 -18.82 -40.16
N ASP A 85 1.69 -19.78 -39.24
CA ASP A 85 0.99 -19.80 -37.95
C ASP A 85 1.85 -19.27 -36.77
N ASP A 86 3.03 -18.68 -37.02
CA ASP A 86 3.79 -18.02 -35.96
C ASP A 86 3.10 -16.71 -35.55
N ALA A 87 2.74 -16.61 -34.26
CA ALA A 87 2.29 -15.38 -33.62
C ALA A 87 3.22 -15.03 -32.43
N PRO A 88 3.48 -13.75 -32.13
CA PRO A 88 4.31 -13.36 -31.00
C PRO A 88 3.63 -13.81 -29.69
N LYS A 89 4.36 -14.54 -28.84
CA LYS A 89 3.80 -15.09 -27.59
C LYS A 89 4.88 -15.31 -26.53
N VAL A 90 4.48 -15.34 -25.27
CA VAL A 90 5.30 -15.87 -24.17
C VAL A 90 4.60 -17.08 -23.57
N GLN A 91 5.35 -18.16 -23.35
CA GLN A 91 4.85 -19.38 -22.71
C GLN A 91 5.73 -19.71 -21.50
N GLN A 92 5.11 -19.89 -20.34
CA GLN A 92 5.79 -20.42 -19.16
C GLN A 92 5.87 -21.95 -19.28
N ILE A 93 7.07 -22.52 -19.10
CA ILE A 93 7.35 -23.96 -19.31
C ILE A 93 7.50 -24.70 -17.97
N SER A 94 8.04 -24.04 -16.95
CA SER A 94 8.13 -24.54 -15.57
C SER A 94 7.46 -23.58 -14.61
N SER A 95 6.92 -24.11 -13.50
CA SER A 95 6.22 -23.31 -12.48
C SER A 95 6.92 -23.26 -11.13
N ASP A 96 7.96 -24.07 -10.91
CA ASP A 96 8.60 -24.27 -9.61
C ASP A 96 10.01 -24.88 -9.82
N PRO A 97 11.06 -24.51 -9.07
CA PRO A 97 11.20 -23.30 -8.26
C PRO A 97 11.61 -22.06 -9.07
N LEU A 98 11.96 -22.24 -10.36
CA LEU A 98 12.37 -21.16 -11.26
C LEU A 98 11.58 -21.25 -12.58
N PRO A 99 10.81 -20.20 -12.94
CA PRO A 99 10.02 -20.21 -14.16
C PRO A 99 10.91 -19.98 -15.38
N VAL A 100 10.87 -20.94 -16.31
CA VAL A 100 11.46 -20.81 -17.64
C VAL A 100 10.41 -20.22 -18.58
N TYR A 101 10.64 -19.01 -19.06
CA TYR A 101 9.80 -18.36 -20.06
C TYR A 101 10.37 -18.60 -21.47
N ARG A 102 9.57 -19.15 -22.38
CA ARG A 102 9.88 -19.17 -23.81
C ARG A 102 9.16 -18.03 -24.50
N VAL A 103 9.92 -17.09 -25.04
CA VAL A 103 9.43 -16.00 -25.89
C VAL A 103 9.56 -16.44 -27.34
N LEU A 104 8.46 -16.41 -28.08
CA LEU A 104 8.50 -16.39 -29.55
C LEU A 104 8.29 -14.93 -29.98
N ALA A 105 9.34 -14.33 -30.53
CA ALA A 105 9.33 -13.00 -31.11
C ALA A 105 9.33 -13.11 -32.64
N ILE A 106 8.77 -12.11 -33.33
CA ILE A 106 8.70 -12.09 -34.80
C ILE A 106 9.36 -10.82 -35.34
N VAL A 107 10.36 -10.96 -36.23
CA VAL A 107 10.84 -9.82 -37.01
C VAL A 107 9.89 -9.62 -38.19
N ASN A 108 9.08 -8.57 -38.13
CA ASN A 108 8.05 -8.27 -39.13
C ASN A 108 8.65 -7.73 -40.44
N ALA A 109 7.84 -7.62 -41.50
CA ALA A 109 8.24 -7.03 -42.79
C ALA A 109 8.75 -5.57 -42.71
N GLN A 110 8.62 -4.88 -41.58
CA GLN A 110 9.15 -3.55 -41.32
C GLN A 110 10.55 -3.59 -40.64
N ASN A 111 11.11 -4.79 -40.42
CA ASN A 111 12.34 -5.05 -39.67
C ASN A 111 12.27 -4.59 -38.19
N GLU A 112 11.10 -4.75 -37.56
CA GLU A 112 10.88 -4.60 -36.12
C GLU A 112 10.70 -5.98 -35.46
N LEU A 113 11.35 -6.21 -34.32
CA LEU A 113 11.10 -7.35 -33.45
C LEU A 113 9.83 -7.12 -32.62
N VAL A 114 8.78 -7.89 -32.91
CA VAL A 114 7.46 -7.84 -32.26
C VAL A 114 7.37 -8.93 -31.20
N VAL A 115 6.84 -8.55 -30.03
CA VAL A 115 6.58 -9.42 -28.87
C VAL A 115 5.24 -9.03 -28.20
N PRO A 116 4.66 -9.86 -27.32
CA PRO A 116 3.48 -9.48 -26.55
C PRO A 116 3.67 -8.14 -25.82
N GLY A 117 2.80 -7.18 -26.14
CA GLY A 117 2.84 -5.83 -25.59
C GLY A 117 3.95 -4.90 -26.13
N GLY A 118 4.77 -5.31 -27.11
CA GLY A 118 5.93 -4.52 -27.53
C GLY A 118 6.37 -4.68 -28.99
N ARG A 119 7.04 -3.65 -29.52
CA ARG A 119 7.78 -3.70 -30.79
C ARG A 119 9.08 -2.92 -30.65
N PHE A 120 10.16 -3.42 -31.26
CA PHE A 120 11.48 -2.83 -31.13
C PHE A 120 12.20 -2.87 -32.48
N SER A 121 12.70 -1.73 -32.97
CA SER A 121 13.67 -1.74 -34.08
C SER A 121 15.04 -2.21 -33.58
N ILE A 122 15.93 -2.61 -34.49
CA ILE A 122 17.30 -3.05 -34.13
C ILE A 122 18.12 -1.97 -33.38
N ARG A 123 17.72 -0.69 -33.49
CA ARG A 123 18.30 0.45 -32.73
C ARG A 123 17.82 0.52 -31.29
N GLN A 124 16.72 -0.15 -30.94
CA GLN A 124 16.10 -0.17 -29.61
C GLN A 124 16.42 -1.46 -28.85
N ILE A 125 17.53 -2.13 -29.20
CA ILE A 125 17.94 -3.42 -28.62
C ILE A 125 18.05 -3.37 -27.08
N GLU A 126 18.43 -2.22 -26.53
CA GLU A 126 18.50 -1.98 -25.08
C GLU A 126 17.11 -1.90 -24.42
N MET A 127 16.11 -1.32 -25.10
CA MET A 127 14.72 -1.34 -24.62
C MET A 127 14.14 -2.76 -24.64
N PHE A 128 14.53 -3.58 -25.63
CA PHE A 128 14.18 -4.99 -25.65
C PHE A 128 14.88 -5.78 -24.53
N ARG A 129 16.15 -5.48 -24.22
CA ARG A 129 16.87 -6.04 -23.07
C ARG A 129 16.17 -5.70 -21.75
N GLN A 130 15.66 -4.47 -21.61
CA GLN A 130 14.85 -4.05 -20.47
C GLN A 130 13.52 -4.80 -20.40
N TRP A 131 12.82 -5.00 -21.53
CA TRP A 131 11.59 -5.82 -21.60
C TRP A 131 11.84 -7.28 -21.21
N LEU A 132 12.98 -7.86 -21.58
CA LEU A 132 13.36 -9.22 -21.12
C LEU A 132 13.62 -9.28 -19.61
N ASN A 133 14.22 -8.26 -19.02
CA ASN A 133 14.44 -8.20 -17.57
C ASN A 133 13.12 -7.97 -16.80
N ASP A 134 12.25 -7.11 -17.31
CA ASP A 134 10.89 -6.89 -16.81
C ASP A 134 10.04 -8.17 -16.89
N LEU A 135 10.19 -8.96 -17.96
CA LEU A 135 9.61 -10.30 -18.09
C LEU A 135 10.15 -11.29 -17.02
N ARG A 136 11.46 -11.29 -16.72
CA ARG A 136 12.03 -12.12 -15.65
C ARG A 136 11.46 -11.78 -14.27
N GLN A 137 11.26 -10.48 -13.99
CA GLN A 137 10.86 -9.99 -12.68
C GLN A 137 9.35 -10.03 -12.42
N GLN A 138 8.52 -9.84 -13.46
CA GLN A 138 7.07 -9.68 -13.32
C GLN A 138 6.24 -10.68 -14.13
N GLY A 139 6.89 -11.58 -14.88
CA GLY A 139 6.22 -12.53 -15.78
C GLY A 139 5.54 -11.87 -16.99
N PRO A 140 4.84 -12.67 -17.84
CA PRO A 140 4.22 -12.17 -19.07
C PRO A 140 3.20 -11.05 -18.81
N PRO A 141 3.20 -9.95 -19.58
CA PRO A 141 2.27 -8.82 -19.37
C PRO A 141 0.78 -9.22 -19.35
N GLU A 142 0.39 -10.23 -20.12
CA GLU A 142 -0.99 -10.74 -20.19
C GLU A 142 -1.40 -11.55 -18.94
N SER A 143 -0.44 -12.09 -18.20
CA SER A 143 -0.66 -12.79 -16.92
C SER A 143 -0.41 -11.90 -15.69
N ARG A 144 0.06 -10.65 -15.87
CA ARG A 144 0.23 -9.73 -14.75
C ARG A 144 -1.14 -9.37 -14.17
N PRO A 145 -1.35 -9.52 -12.85
CA PRO A 145 -2.57 -9.06 -12.20
C PRO A 145 -2.81 -7.58 -12.51
N LYS A 146 -4.02 -7.24 -12.98
CA LYS A 146 -4.37 -5.85 -13.32
C LYS A 146 -4.20 -4.97 -12.08
N GLN A 147 -3.41 -3.91 -12.21
CA GLN A 147 -3.25 -2.93 -11.16
C GLN A 147 -4.53 -2.10 -10.99
N VAL A 148 -4.85 -1.79 -9.74
CA VAL A 148 -5.91 -0.89 -9.31
C VAL A 148 -5.28 0.33 -8.62
N ALA A 149 -6.00 0.99 -7.70
CA ALA A 149 -5.46 2.11 -6.96
C ALA A 149 -4.15 1.76 -6.21
N PHE A 150 -3.30 2.77 -6.02
CA PHE A 150 -2.01 2.68 -5.31
C PHE A 150 -0.97 1.72 -5.91
N GLY A 151 -1.17 1.26 -7.16
CA GLY A 151 -0.26 0.32 -7.84
C GLY A 151 -0.35 -1.12 -7.33
N LEU A 152 -1.29 -1.40 -6.42
CA LEU A 152 -1.63 -2.75 -5.95
C LEU A 152 -2.36 -3.51 -7.05
N ASN A 153 -2.28 -4.84 -7.03
CA ASN A 153 -3.25 -5.67 -7.74
C ASN A 153 -4.57 -5.84 -6.96
N ILE A 154 -5.60 -6.38 -7.60
CA ILE A 154 -6.94 -6.58 -6.99
C ILE A 154 -6.87 -7.33 -5.65
N VAL A 155 -6.15 -8.47 -5.59
CA VAL A 155 -6.05 -9.29 -4.38
C VAL A 155 -5.33 -8.55 -3.25
N GLN A 156 -4.27 -7.82 -3.57
CA GLN A 156 -3.56 -6.95 -2.62
C GLN A 156 -4.46 -5.81 -2.13
N PHE A 157 -5.26 -5.21 -3.00
CA PHE A 157 -6.18 -4.14 -2.64
C PHE A 157 -7.31 -4.66 -1.73
N GLU A 158 -7.87 -5.84 -2.00
CA GLU A 158 -8.84 -6.53 -1.14
C GLU A 158 -8.23 -6.86 0.23
N GLN A 159 -6.96 -7.30 0.28
CA GLN A 159 -6.22 -7.50 1.53
C GLN A 159 -6.07 -6.20 2.32
N VAL A 160 -5.76 -5.06 1.67
CA VAL A 160 -5.73 -3.75 2.35
C VAL A 160 -7.11 -3.35 2.86
N ARG A 161 -8.16 -3.49 2.04
CA ARG A 161 -9.53 -3.18 2.44
C ARG A 161 -9.92 -3.96 3.68
N HIS A 162 -9.61 -5.26 3.73
CA HIS A 162 -9.90 -6.12 4.90
C HIS A 162 -9.06 -5.76 6.14
N ASP A 163 -7.77 -5.44 5.99
CA ASP A 163 -6.92 -5.02 7.11
C ASP A 163 -7.43 -3.70 7.74
N MET A 164 -7.85 -2.77 6.86
CA MET A 164 -8.37 -1.44 7.19
C MET A 164 -9.82 -1.44 7.70
N SER A 165 -10.64 -2.42 7.33
CA SER A 165 -12.08 -2.51 7.69
C SER A 165 -12.33 -2.90 9.15
N ARG A 166 -11.29 -3.18 9.94
CA ARG A 166 -11.45 -3.55 11.35
C ARG A 166 -11.84 -2.31 12.18
N PRO A 167 -12.79 -2.42 13.12
CA PRO A 167 -13.27 -1.26 13.88
C PRO A 167 -12.26 -0.81 14.94
N VAL A 168 -12.17 0.51 15.16
CA VAL A 168 -11.41 1.09 16.28
C VAL A 168 -12.06 0.64 17.60
N ALA A 169 -11.34 -0.19 18.36
CA ALA A 169 -11.87 -0.85 19.56
C ALA A 169 -11.84 0.02 20.84
N PHE A 170 -11.10 1.14 20.83
CA PHE A 170 -10.90 2.02 21.98
C PHE A 170 -11.52 3.40 21.77
N SER A 171 -11.86 4.09 22.86
CA SER A 171 -12.23 5.51 22.83
C SER A 171 -11.05 6.37 22.36
N THR A 172 -11.31 7.26 21.40
CA THR A 172 -10.31 8.22 20.90
C THR A 172 -10.32 9.55 21.63
N LYS A 173 -11.45 9.90 22.25
CA LYS A 173 -11.67 11.24 22.80
C LYS A 173 -10.73 11.55 23.99
N GLY A 174 -10.15 12.75 23.98
CA GLY A 174 -9.24 13.27 25.00
C GLY A 174 -7.81 12.73 24.93
N ARG A 175 -7.49 11.84 23.98
CA ARG A 175 -6.14 11.25 23.84
C ARG A 175 -5.28 12.03 22.83
N PRO A 176 -3.94 12.06 22.99
CA PRO A 176 -3.04 12.73 22.04
C PRO A 176 -3.13 12.15 20.61
N ARG A 177 -3.15 13.01 19.57
CA ARG A 177 -3.24 12.56 18.17
C ARG A 177 -2.13 11.56 17.77
N ASN A 178 -0.89 11.82 18.18
CA ASN A 178 0.23 10.91 17.94
C ASN A 178 0.01 9.53 18.58
N GLU A 179 -0.45 9.48 19.83
CA GLU A 179 -0.73 8.22 20.53
C GLU A 179 -1.87 7.44 19.85
N LEU A 180 -2.89 8.13 19.34
CA LEU A 180 -3.96 7.51 18.54
C LEU A 180 -3.40 6.90 17.24
N VAL A 181 -2.61 7.66 16.48
CA VAL A 181 -2.00 7.19 15.23
C VAL A 181 -1.09 5.98 15.46
N GLU A 182 -0.24 6.00 16.49
CA GLU A 182 0.63 4.87 16.84
C GLU A 182 -0.18 3.62 17.21
N ASN A 183 -1.23 3.74 18.01
CA ASN A 183 -2.08 2.60 18.40
C ASN A 183 -2.86 2.02 17.22
N LEU A 184 -3.34 2.85 16.29
CA LEU A 184 -4.00 2.41 15.07
C LEU A 184 -3.02 1.67 14.16
N VAL A 185 -1.83 2.24 13.95
CA VAL A 185 -0.74 1.62 13.18
C VAL A 185 -0.31 0.29 13.79
N ALA A 186 -0.14 0.21 15.11
CA ALA A 186 0.22 -1.02 15.81
C ALA A 186 -0.88 -2.10 15.76
N SER A 187 -2.11 -1.74 15.40
CA SER A 187 -3.21 -2.70 15.19
C SER A 187 -3.23 -3.30 13.78
N LEU A 188 -2.54 -2.70 12.79
CA LEU A 188 -2.52 -3.13 11.39
C LEU A 188 -1.75 -4.43 11.19
N SER A 189 -2.22 -5.28 10.28
CA SER A 189 -1.63 -6.59 9.99
C SER A 189 -0.40 -6.46 9.09
N ASN A 190 -0.41 -5.48 8.18
CA ASN A 190 0.71 -5.18 7.29
C ASN A 190 1.60 -4.07 7.87
N THR A 191 2.91 -4.17 7.65
CA THR A 191 3.90 -3.27 8.23
C THR A 191 3.71 -1.83 7.77
N SER A 192 3.47 -0.93 8.73
CA SER A 192 3.51 0.52 8.49
C SER A 192 4.93 1.06 8.65
N VAL A 193 5.30 2.03 7.82
CA VAL A 193 6.60 2.70 7.87
C VAL A 193 6.38 4.20 7.74
N PHE A 194 6.85 4.96 8.72
CA PHE A 194 6.85 6.42 8.66
C PHE A 194 8.08 6.94 7.93
N ASP A 195 7.89 7.96 7.10
CA ASP A 195 8.94 8.91 6.75
C ASP A 195 9.44 9.62 8.04
N PRO A 196 10.77 9.75 8.25
CA PRO A 196 11.33 10.43 9.42
C PRO A 196 10.82 11.86 9.65
N ASP A 197 10.44 12.60 8.61
CA ASP A 197 9.88 13.95 8.71
C ASP A 197 8.35 13.97 8.81
N ALA A 198 7.67 12.90 8.39
CA ALA A 198 6.25 12.70 8.70
C ALA A 198 6.05 12.42 10.20
N ARG A 199 6.86 11.53 10.79
CA ARG A 199 6.74 11.15 12.21
C ARG A 199 6.89 12.34 13.17
N LYS A 200 7.68 13.35 12.81
CA LYS A 200 7.90 14.60 13.58
C LYS A 200 6.69 15.55 13.56
N ARG A 201 5.75 15.38 12.63
CA ARG A 201 4.58 16.26 12.47
C ARG A 201 3.36 15.83 13.28
N LEU A 202 3.34 14.58 13.75
CA LEU A 202 2.22 14.03 14.53
C LEU A 202 1.95 14.89 15.77
N GLY A 203 0.75 15.45 15.85
CA GLY A 203 0.34 16.36 16.91
C GLY A 203 0.26 15.66 18.27
N GLN A 204 0.57 16.41 19.33
CA GLN A 204 0.49 15.91 20.72
C GLN A 204 -0.76 16.44 21.45
N ASP A 205 -1.53 17.32 20.80
CA ASP A 205 -2.74 17.88 21.39
C ASP A 205 -3.81 16.79 21.58
N PRO A 206 -4.65 16.88 22.64
CA PRO A 206 -5.81 16.02 22.82
C PRO A 206 -6.75 16.08 21.61
N PHE A 207 -7.40 14.95 21.35
CA PHE A 207 -8.35 14.81 20.24
C PHE A 207 -9.81 14.87 20.74
N ASP A 208 -10.58 15.87 20.32
CA ASP A 208 -11.90 16.15 20.91
C ASP A 208 -13.06 15.27 20.43
N GLU A 209 -12.86 14.52 19.35
CA GLU A 209 -13.89 13.68 18.70
C GLU A 209 -13.78 12.20 19.09
N GLU A 210 -14.91 11.50 19.03
CA GLU A 210 -14.97 10.05 19.29
C GLU A 210 -15.16 9.27 17.98
N LEU A 211 -14.24 8.35 17.71
CA LEU A 211 -14.14 7.58 16.47
C LEU A 211 -14.21 6.06 16.71
N GLN A 212 -14.40 5.62 17.96
CA GLN A 212 -14.61 4.23 18.31
C GLN A 212 -15.74 3.59 17.46
N GLY A 213 -15.47 2.40 16.92
CA GLY A 213 -16.41 1.68 16.07
C GLY A 213 -16.58 2.23 14.64
N LEU A 214 -15.75 3.18 14.19
CA LEU A 214 -15.44 3.38 12.76
C LEU A 214 -14.26 2.50 12.35
N ALA A 215 -14.09 2.25 11.05
CA ALA A 215 -12.98 1.45 10.52
C ALA A 215 -11.61 2.14 10.66
N VAL A 216 -10.58 1.36 11.02
CA VAL A 216 -9.21 1.84 11.31
C VAL A 216 -8.61 2.63 10.15
N GLY A 217 -8.78 2.22 8.89
CA GLY A 217 -8.18 2.93 7.75
C GLY A 217 -8.72 4.34 7.55
N THR A 218 -10.03 4.51 7.72
CA THR A 218 -10.73 5.78 7.61
C THR A 218 -10.37 6.70 8.78
N VAL A 219 -10.27 6.16 9.99
CA VAL A 219 -9.83 6.91 11.19
C VAL A 219 -8.36 7.31 11.10
N LEU A 220 -7.49 6.43 10.59
CA LEU A 220 -6.07 6.71 10.40
C LEU A 220 -5.85 7.77 9.30
N ALA A 221 -6.55 7.66 8.18
CA ALA A 221 -6.55 8.70 7.14
C ALA A 221 -7.08 10.05 7.68
N TYR A 222 -8.12 10.03 8.52
CA TYR A 222 -8.68 11.22 9.14
C TYR A 222 -7.68 11.92 10.06
N LEU A 223 -7.08 11.18 11.01
CA LEU A 223 -6.09 11.71 11.95
C LEU A 223 -4.83 12.21 11.25
N LEU A 224 -4.28 11.45 10.30
CA LEU A 224 -3.09 11.87 9.54
C LEU A 224 -3.33 13.18 8.77
N ARG A 225 -4.55 13.41 8.26
CA ARG A 225 -4.90 14.61 7.50
C ARG A 225 -4.75 15.90 8.33
N TYR A 226 -5.04 15.88 9.64
CA TYR A 226 -4.85 17.06 10.53
C TYR A 226 -3.43 17.61 10.45
N ASP A 227 -2.44 16.72 10.54
CA ASP A 227 -1.03 17.08 10.63
C ASP A 227 -0.36 17.22 9.24
N GLY A 228 -1.17 17.24 8.17
CA GLY A 228 -0.72 17.34 6.79
C GLY A 228 -0.06 16.06 6.26
N LEU A 229 -0.41 14.90 6.82
CA LEU A 229 0.16 13.60 6.47
C LEU A 229 -0.82 12.75 5.66
N ALA A 230 -0.29 11.72 5.02
CA ALA A 230 -1.04 10.76 4.22
C ALA A 230 -0.47 9.35 4.41
N MET A 231 -1.36 8.35 4.38
CA MET A 231 -0.99 6.94 4.26
C MET A 231 -1.13 6.50 2.80
N VAL A 232 -0.14 5.77 2.30
CA VAL A 232 -0.12 5.20 0.95
C VAL A 232 0.17 3.69 1.06
N PRO A 233 -0.79 2.80 0.74
CA PRO A 233 -0.52 1.39 0.55
C PRO A 233 0.43 1.18 -0.63
N GLN A 234 1.40 0.28 -0.49
CA GLN A 234 2.39 -0.04 -1.51
C GLN A 234 2.65 -1.54 -1.58
N ALA A 235 2.81 -2.05 -2.80
CA ALA A 235 3.33 -3.39 -3.03
C ALA A 235 4.82 -3.44 -2.69
N SER A 236 5.27 -4.54 -2.09
CA SER A 236 6.64 -4.80 -1.66
C SER A 236 7.00 -6.25 -1.96
N VAL A 237 8.30 -6.56 -1.98
CA VAL A 237 8.81 -7.94 -2.14
C VAL A 237 8.25 -8.87 -1.05
N ASN A 238 8.00 -8.33 0.15
CA ASN A 238 7.52 -9.08 1.32
C ASN A 238 6.00 -8.93 1.54
N GLY A 239 5.21 -8.57 0.51
CA GLY A 239 3.76 -8.36 0.62
C GLY A 239 3.37 -6.89 0.55
N ILE A 240 2.52 -6.42 1.46
CA ILE A 240 2.02 -5.03 1.47
C ILE A 240 2.76 -4.21 2.54
N ARG A 241 2.97 -2.92 2.27
CA ARG A 241 3.43 -1.90 3.22
C ARG A 241 2.44 -0.74 3.25
N TYR A 242 2.29 -0.10 4.42
CA TYR A 242 1.68 1.23 4.53
C TYR A 242 2.77 2.28 4.73
N GLN A 243 3.03 3.10 3.72
CA GLN A 243 3.99 4.20 3.83
C GLN A 243 3.25 5.46 4.32
N ILE A 244 3.63 5.98 5.48
CA ILE A 244 3.09 7.23 6.03
C ILE A 244 4.08 8.35 5.74
N MET A 245 3.63 9.38 5.02
CA MET A 245 4.45 10.46 4.47
C MET A 245 3.73 11.81 4.54
N ILE A 246 4.41 12.89 4.17
CA ILE A 246 3.80 14.23 4.04
C ILE A 246 2.87 14.23 2.82
N GLY A 247 1.63 14.71 2.99
CA GLY A 247 0.64 14.77 1.92
C GLY A 247 0.92 15.88 0.91
N HIS A 248 0.59 15.64 -0.36
CA HIS A 248 0.64 16.65 -1.42
C HIS A 248 -0.42 16.34 -2.50
N ALA A 249 -0.89 17.35 -3.25
CA ALA A 249 -2.01 17.23 -4.20
C ALA A 249 -1.87 16.10 -5.25
N LYS A 250 -0.64 15.74 -5.65
CA LYS A 250 -0.37 14.64 -6.60
C LYS A 250 -0.27 13.25 -5.95
N LEU A 251 -0.56 13.09 -4.66
CA LEU A 251 -0.40 11.83 -3.95
C LEU A 251 -1.70 11.02 -3.99
N ALA A 252 -1.61 9.78 -4.46
CA ALA A 252 -2.66 8.79 -4.24
C ALA A 252 -2.63 8.35 -2.77
N ALA A 253 -3.28 9.11 -1.89
CA ALA A 253 -3.44 8.79 -0.47
C ALA A 253 -4.65 7.90 -0.22
N TRP A 254 -4.63 7.10 0.86
CA TRP A 254 -5.83 6.43 1.36
C TRP A 254 -6.86 7.48 1.80
N PRO A 255 -8.11 7.43 1.33
CA PRO A 255 -9.07 8.50 1.57
C PRO A 255 -9.70 8.41 2.96
N VAL A 256 -10.23 9.53 3.44
CA VAL A 256 -11.13 9.56 4.61
C VAL A 256 -12.50 9.02 4.19
N GLY A 257 -12.62 7.69 4.21
CA GLY A 257 -13.77 6.97 3.68
C GLY A 257 -13.92 7.08 2.16
N TRP A 258 -14.85 6.32 1.63
CA TRP A 258 -15.07 6.11 0.20
C TRP A 258 -16.48 6.58 -0.20
N PRO A 259 -16.72 6.95 -1.47
CA PRO A 259 -18.08 7.08 -1.98
C PRO A 259 -18.85 5.77 -1.76
N PRO A 260 -20.15 5.80 -1.41
CA PRO A 260 -20.96 4.60 -1.31
C PRO A 260 -21.05 3.87 -2.67
N GLU A 261 -21.18 2.54 -2.62
CA GLU A 261 -21.31 1.69 -3.83
C GLU A 261 -22.63 1.93 -4.60
N GLY A 262 -23.59 2.63 -3.98
CA GLY A 262 -24.83 3.11 -4.58
C GLY A 262 -25.03 4.62 -4.31
N SER A 263 -26.26 5.12 -4.39
CA SER A 263 -26.54 6.53 -4.07
C SER A 263 -26.45 6.82 -2.57
N GLU A 264 -26.25 8.10 -2.21
CA GLU A 264 -26.37 8.60 -0.82
C GLU A 264 -27.68 8.11 -0.15
N THR A 265 -28.76 8.06 -0.93
CA THR A 265 -30.11 7.68 -0.48
C THR A 265 -30.31 6.18 -0.34
N THR A 266 -29.47 5.34 -0.95
CA THR A 266 -29.43 3.89 -0.70
C THR A 266 -28.54 3.58 0.51
N ALA A 267 -27.42 4.30 0.66
CA ALA A 267 -26.52 4.14 1.81
C ALA A 267 -27.15 4.61 3.14
N VAL A 268 -27.94 5.70 3.12
CA VAL A 268 -28.71 6.15 4.28
C VAL A 268 -30.14 6.53 3.88
N PRO A 269 -31.07 5.55 3.79
CA PRO A 269 -32.46 5.81 3.39
C PRO A 269 -33.19 6.80 4.31
N LYS A 270 -32.82 6.83 5.60
CA LYS A 270 -33.36 7.79 6.57
C LYS A 270 -33.16 9.26 6.16
N LEU A 271 -32.17 9.58 5.30
CA LEU A 271 -31.98 10.95 4.80
C LEU A 271 -33.17 11.48 3.98
N LEU A 272 -34.07 10.62 3.53
CA LEU A 272 -35.32 10.97 2.84
C LEU A 272 -36.56 11.00 3.75
N GLU A 273 -36.43 10.61 5.03
CA GLU A 273 -37.52 10.78 6.00
C GLU A 273 -37.92 12.26 6.09
N THR A 274 -39.22 12.50 6.07
CA THR A 274 -39.79 13.85 6.04
C THR A 274 -40.30 14.27 7.42
N LEU A 275 -39.84 15.42 7.89
CA LEU A 275 -40.19 16.01 9.18
C LEU A 275 -40.63 17.47 9.03
N SER A 276 -41.47 17.92 9.96
CA SER A 276 -41.70 19.35 10.18
C SER A 276 -40.53 19.91 11.00
N VAL A 277 -39.93 21.00 10.54
CA VAL A 277 -38.75 21.63 11.14
C VAL A 277 -38.92 23.15 11.20
N ASN A 278 -38.44 23.76 12.27
CA ASN A 278 -38.25 25.21 12.42
C ASN A 278 -36.94 25.40 13.20
N ILE A 279 -35.95 26.03 12.59
CA ILE A 279 -34.62 26.28 13.17
C ILE A 279 -34.37 27.78 13.11
N GLN A 280 -34.08 28.39 14.25
CA GLN A 280 -33.92 29.84 14.37
C GLN A 280 -32.68 30.14 15.22
N SER A 281 -31.69 30.81 14.64
CA SER A 281 -30.41 31.19 15.29
C SER A 281 -29.60 30.05 15.94
N VAL A 282 -29.78 28.80 15.50
CA VAL A 282 -29.06 27.61 16.01
C VAL A 282 -27.71 27.47 15.29
N SER A 283 -26.67 26.97 15.96
CA SER A 283 -25.35 26.77 15.32
C SER A 283 -25.36 25.65 14.26
N VAL A 284 -24.50 25.72 13.24
CA VAL A 284 -24.31 24.63 12.25
C VAL A 284 -24.00 23.31 12.96
N LYS A 285 -23.10 23.35 13.96
CA LYS A 285 -22.68 22.18 14.74
C LYS A 285 -23.83 21.52 15.51
N GLU A 286 -24.67 22.32 16.18
CA GLU A 286 -25.79 21.81 16.96
C GLU A 286 -26.88 21.18 16.07
N VAL A 287 -27.12 21.73 14.87
CA VAL A 287 -28.00 21.10 13.88
C VAL A 287 -27.41 19.78 13.38
N LEU A 288 -26.10 19.73 13.09
CA LEU A 288 -25.42 18.50 12.67
C LEU A 288 -25.45 17.43 13.77
N GLN A 289 -25.16 17.81 15.02
CA GLN A 289 -25.23 16.94 16.19
C GLN A 289 -26.63 16.34 16.36
N SER A 290 -27.66 17.20 16.36
CA SER A 290 -29.07 16.80 16.50
C SER A 290 -29.54 15.84 15.41
N VAL A 291 -29.06 16.02 14.16
CA VAL A 291 -29.39 15.14 13.04
C VAL A 291 -28.57 13.84 13.11
N SER A 292 -27.29 13.92 13.45
CA SER A 292 -26.38 12.78 13.65
C SER A 292 -26.92 11.80 14.68
N GLU A 293 -27.27 12.28 15.87
CA GLU A 293 -27.84 11.47 16.95
C GLU A 293 -29.16 10.81 16.53
N ARG A 294 -30.09 11.60 15.96
CA ARG A 294 -31.43 11.13 15.58
C ARG A 294 -31.42 10.13 14.41
N LEU A 295 -30.44 10.23 13.50
CA LEU A 295 -30.25 9.25 12.42
C LEU A 295 -29.39 8.06 12.86
N SER A 296 -28.60 8.21 13.92
CA SER A 296 -27.47 7.35 14.30
C SER A 296 -26.38 7.33 13.22
N LEU A 297 -26.13 8.49 12.60
CA LEU A 297 -25.23 8.71 11.47
C LEU A 297 -24.11 9.68 11.89
N PRO A 298 -22.90 9.21 12.22
CA PRO A 298 -21.82 10.09 12.65
C PRO A 298 -21.39 11.06 11.54
N TYR A 299 -20.78 12.17 11.92
CA TYR A 299 -20.16 13.14 11.00
C TYR A 299 -18.69 13.33 11.33
N LEU A 300 -17.87 13.59 10.30
CA LEU A 300 -16.46 13.93 10.39
C LEU A 300 -16.21 15.26 9.66
N LEU A 301 -15.24 16.03 10.14
CA LEU A 301 -15.00 17.41 9.73
C LEU A 301 -13.62 17.56 9.08
N ASP A 302 -13.53 18.16 7.90
CA ASP A 302 -12.26 18.43 7.22
C ASP A 302 -11.49 19.59 7.89
N HIS A 303 -11.01 19.37 9.12
CA HIS A 303 -10.40 20.39 9.99
C HIS A 303 -9.30 21.23 9.30
N PRO A 304 -8.37 20.66 8.51
CA PRO A 304 -7.42 21.47 7.74
C PRO A 304 -8.09 22.41 6.74
N ALA A 305 -9.18 21.99 6.08
CA ALA A 305 -9.93 22.84 5.16
C ALA A 305 -10.73 23.91 5.91
N LEU A 306 -11.41 23.53 7.00
CA LEU A 306 -12.14 24.45 7.87
C LEU A 306 -11.21 25.53 8.43
N ALA A 307 -10.06 25.15 8.99
CA ALA A 307 -9.04 26.07 9.51
C ALA A 307 -8.46 26.98 8.41
N ARG A 308 -8.13 26.42 7.24
CA ARG A 308 -7.58 27.18 6.09
C ARG A 308 -8.53 28.27 5.58
N PHE A 309 -9.84 28.10 5.74
CA PHE A 309 -10.86 29.09 5.34
C PHE A 309 -11.48 29.86 6.52
N GLY A 310 -11.05 29.64 7.76
CA GLY A 310 -11.55 30.35 8.95
C GLY A 310 -12.98 29.97 9.34
N MET A 311 -13.37 28.71 9.15
CA MET A 311 -14.75 28.23 9.26
C MET A 311 -15.08 27.68 10.65
N GLU A 312 -15.88 28.40 11.43
CA GLU A 312 -16.27 27.99 12.78
C GLU A 312 -17.74 27.54 12.87
N LEU A 313 -17.98 26.23 12.99
CA LEU A 313 -19.32 25.63 13.00
C LEU A 313 -20.12 25.96 14.28
N ASP A 314 -19.44 26.23 15.40
CA ASP A 314 -20.04 26.69 16.66
C ASP A 314 -20.59 28.12 16.57
N LYS A 315 -19.86 29.02 15.90
CA LYS A 315 -20.22 30.45 15.80
C LYS A 315 -21.19 30.74 14.65
N THR A 316 -21.23 29.89 13.62
CA THR A 316 -22.04 30.11 12.43
C THR A 316 -23.47 29.67 12.69
N THR A 317 -24.41 30.62 12.80
CA THR A 317 -25.83 30.33 13.00
C THR A 317 -26.58 30.13 11.69
N VAL A 318 -27.62 29.29 11.72
CA VAL A 318 -28.47 28.99 10.56
C VAL A 318 -29.94 29.20 10.89
N ASN A 319 -30.72 29.52 9.86
CA ASN A 319 -32.16 29.68 9.95
C ASN A 319 -32.85 28.82 8.88
N ILE A 320 -33.81 28.00 9.30
CA ILE A 320 -34.70 27.25 8.40
C ILE A 320 -36.14 27.54 8.88
N PRO A 321 -36.92 28.34 8.13
CA PRO A 321 -38.27 28.71 8.54
C PRO A 321 -39.18 27.48 8.58
N GLN A 322 -40.26 27.56 9.38
CA GLN A 322 -41.19 26.45 9.59
C GLN A 322 -41.65 25.81 8.27
N THR A 323 -41.21 24.56 8.04
CA THR A 323 -41.43 23.86 6.77
C THR A 323 -41.47 22.35 6.97
N LYS A 324 -42.05 21.63 6.00
CA LYS A 324 -42.03 20.15 5.94
C LYS A 324 -41.00 19.74 4.90
N THR A 325 -39.92 19.09 5.33
CA THR A 325 -38.77 18.77 4.46
C THR A 325 -38.01 17.53 4.97
N THR A 326 -36.93 17.13 4.30
CA THR A 326 -36.14 15.93 4.65
C THR A 326 -34.85 16.27 5.41
N TYR A 327 -34.27 15.29 6.13
CA TYR A 327 -32.96 15.48 6.76
C TYR A 327 -31.87 15.87 5.76
N SER A 328 -31.85 15.27 4.56
CA SER A 328 -30.94 15.65 3.47
C SER A 328 -31.07 17.13 3.09
N GLN A 329 -32.27 17.69 3.09
CA GLN A 329 -32.51 19.12 2.84
C GLN A 329 -32.12 19.99 4.02
N ILE A 330 -32.34 19.55 5.27
CA ILE A 330 -31.88 20.25 6.48
C ILE A 330 -30.35 20.37 6.47
N ILE A 331 -29.64 19.25 6.31
CA ILE A 331 -28.17 19.21 6.26
C ILE A 331 -27.66 20.13 5.13
N LYS A 332 -28.14 19.94 3.90
CA LYS A 332 -27.63 20.71 2.74
C LYS A 332 -27.94 22.21 2.85
N ARG A 333 -29.07 22.62 3.46
CA ARG A 333 -29.38 24.05 3.72
C ARG A 333 -28.56 24.66 4.85
N SER A 334 -28.33 23.93 5.94
CA SER A 334 -27.52 24.40 7.06
C SER A 334 -26.04 24.54 6.68
N LEU A 335 -25.49 23.52 6.01
CA LEU A 335 -24.11 23.57 5.51
C LEU A 335 -23.92 24.69 4.49
N PHE A 336 -24.86 24.89 3.56
CA PHE A 336 -24.77 25.97 2.57
C PHE A 336 -24.80 27.37 3.20
N GLN A 337 -25.66 27.61 4.21
CA GLN A 337 -25.61 28.86 5.00
C GLN A 337 -24.25 29.05 5.68
N GLY A 338 -23.66 27.96 6.18
CA GLY A 338 -22.30 27.94 6.71
C GLY A 338 -21.16 27.96 5.67
N ARG A 339 -21.45 28.08 4.35
CA ARG A 339 -20.45 27.97 3.25
C ARG A 339 -19.65 26.66 3.23
N LEU A 340 -20.27 25.57 3.69
CA LEU A 340 -19.74 24.21 3.69
C LEU A 340 -20.45 23.34 2.63
N LYS A 341 -19.80 22.24 2.23
CA LYS A 341 -20.45 21.11 1.56
C LYS A 341 -20.39 19.87 2.45
N GLY A 342 -21.36 18.97 2.28
CA GLY A 342 -21.39 17.68 2.97
C GLY A 342 -21.90 16.59 2.04
N GLU A 343 -21.29 15.43 2.13
CA GLU A 343 -21.52 14.25 1.29
C GLU A 343 -21.55 12.98 2.16
N VAL A 344 -22.34 11.99 1.76
CA VAL A 344 -22.29 10.67 2.42
C VAL A 344 -21.06 9.90 1.94
N ARG A 345 -20.24 9.44 2.89
CA ARG A 345 -19.17 8.47 2.65
C ARG A 345 -19.39 7.22 3.48
N CYS A 346 -18.80 6.10 3.07
CA CYS A 346 -18.69 4.90 3.87
C CYS A 346 -17.26 4.72 4.36
N ASP A 347 -17.07 4.23 5.58
CA ASP A 347 -15.75 3.84 6.06
C ASP A 347 -15.26 2.54 5.38
N ASP A 348 -14.08 2.06 5.76
CA ASP A 348 -13.51 0.84 5.16
C ASP A 348 -14.31 -0.44 5.46
N ALA A 349 -15.21 -0.42 6.45
CA ALA A 349 -16.19 -1.49 6.74
C ALA A 349 -17.54 -1.30 6.04
N GLY A 350 -17.70 -0.24 5.23
CA GLY A 350 -18.96 0.09 4.55
C GLY A 350 -19.95 0.89 5.39
N LYS A 351 -19.60 1.25 6.64
CA LYS A 351 -20.49 1.97 7.56
C LYS A 351 -20.60 3.45 7.14
N PRO A 352 -21.81 3.99 6.92
CA PRO A 352 -21.97 5.36 6.43
C PRO A 352 -21.69 6.42 7.51
N PHE A 353 -21.16 7.56 7.08
CA PHE A 353 -20.97 8.78 7.84
C PHE A 353 -21.12 10.01 6.93
N LEU A 354 -21.30 11.20 7.52
CA LEU A 354 -21.29 12.48 6.81
C LEU A 354 -19.87 13.04 6.79
N TRP A 355 -19.27 13.19 5.60
CA TRP A 355 -18.04 13.96 5.42
C TRP A 355 -18.39 15.43 5.16
N ILE A 356 -17.82 16.34 5.94
CA ILE A 356 -18.15 17.77 5.88
C ILE A 356 -16.87 18.57 5.65
N THR A 357 -16.83 19.35 4.57
CA THR A 357 -15.68 20.14 4.15
C THR A 357 -16.13 21.50 3.59
N THR A 358 -15.19 22.36 3.23
CA THR A 358 -15.49 23.66 2.61
C THR A 358 -15.96 23.52 1.17
N LEU A 359 -16.71 24.52 0.68
CA LEU A 359 -17.20 24.54 -0.72
C LEU A 359 -16.07 24.37 -1.77
N LYS A 360 -14.83 24.70 -1.40
CA LYS A 360 -13.60 24.30 -2.09
C LYS A 360 -12.77 23.39 -1.15
N PRO A 361 -12.59 22.09 -1.44
CA PRO A 361 -11.68 21.23 -0.69
C PRO A 361 -10.21 21.59 -0.90
N ILE A 362 -9.35 20.98 -0.08
CA ILE A 362 -7.90 21.07 -0.24
C ILE A 362 -7.39 20.20 -1.40
N ASP A 363 -8.04 19.06 -1.67
CA ASP A 363 -7.60 18.07 -2.66
C ASP A 363 -7.96 18.44 -4.11
N GLU A 364 -8.73 19.53 -4.29
CA GLU A 364 -9.10 20.11 -5.60
C GLU A 364 -8.15 21.28 -6.01
N MET A 365 -6.96 21.41 -5.38
CA MET A 365 -5.97 22.49 -5.58
C MET A 365 -4.52 22.02 -5.71
#